data_AF-A0A917JXL5-F1
#
_entry.id   AF-A0A917JXL5-F1
#
_cell.length_a   1.000
_cell.length_b   1.000
_cell.length_c   1.000
_cell.angle_alpha   90.00
_cell.angle_beta   90.00
_cell.angle_gamma   90.00
#
_symmetry.space_group_name_H-M   'P 1'
#
loop_
_entity.id
_entity.type
_entity.pdbx_description
1 polymer ?
#
loop_
_entity_poly.entity_id
_entity_poly.type
_entity_poly.pdbx_seq_one_letter_code
_entity_poly.pdbx_strand_id
1 'polypeptide(L)' 'MKITELAGDIVFLEWEATSSKNKATHGVDTFVIRDGLIQAQTVRYDLTPKP' A
#
# COMPACT_ATOMS: atom_id res chain seq x y z
N MET A 1 -8.61 3.56 -3.07
CA MET A 1 -7.79 3.30 -1.86
C MET A 1 -8.70 2.78 -0.77
N LYS A 2 -8.29 1.72 -0.08
CA LYS A 2 -9.02 1.14 1.06
C LYS A 2 -8.03 0.89 2.20
N ILE A 3 -8.43 1.22 3.42
CA ILE A 3 -7.63 1.05 4.63
C ILE A 3 -8.36 0.06 5.54
N THR A 4 -7.61 -0.85 6.15
CA THR A 4 -8.13 -1.82 7.11
C THR A 4 -7.15 -1.93 8.27
N GLU A 5 -7.67 -1.74 9.48
CA GLU A 5 -6.92 -2.01 10.70
C GLU A 5 -6.92 -3.52 10.98
N LEU A 6 -5.74 -4.07 11.27
CA LEU A 6 -5.51 -5.46 11.60
C LEU A 6 -4.74 -5.51 12.92
N ALA A 7 -5.14 -6.39 13.82
CA ALA A 7 -4.40 -6.65 15.07
C ALA A 7 -4.04 -5.40 15.92
N GLY A 8 -4.77 -4.29 15.80
CA GLY A 8 -4.62 -3.07 16.61
C GLY A 8 -3.41 -2.17 16.27
N ASP A 9 -2.28 -2.76 15.86
CA ASP A 9 -1.07 -2.01 15.49
C ASP A 9 -0.62 -2.24 14.04
N ILE A 10 -1.35 -3.04 13.26
CA ILE A 10 -1.07 -3.28 11.85
C ILE A 10 -2.12 -2.58 10.99
N VAL A 11 -1.68 -1.87 9.97
CA VAL A 11 -2.57 -1.25 8.98
C VAL A 11 -2.28 -1.86 7.62
N PHE A 12 -3.33 -2.31 6.95
CA PHE A 12 -3.31 -2.78 5.57
C PHE A 12 -3.98 -1.75 4.67
N LEU A 13 -3.28 -1.31 3.63
CA LEU A 13 -3.76 -0.31 2.67
C LEU A 13 -3.70 -0.87 1.26
N GLU A 14 -4.84 -0.87 0.56
CA GLU A 14 -4.97 -1.28 -0.83
C GLU A 14 -5.08 -0.04 -1.73
N TRP A 15 -4.33 -0.01 -2.84
CA TRP A 15 -4.28 1.13 -3.74
C TRP A 15 -4.09 0.75 -5.21
N GLU A 16 -4.44 1.71 -6.06
CA GLU A 16 -4.16 1.69 -7.50
C GLU A 16 -3.47 3.00 -7.88
N ALA A 17 -2.51 2.95 -8.79
CA ALA A 17 -1.81 4.14 -9.26
C ALA A 17 -1.54 4.10 -10.76
N THR A 18 -1.42 5.28 -11.34
CA THR A 18 -1.25 5.47 -12.78
C THR A 18 -0.25 6.60 -13.02
N SER A 19 0.68 6.40 -13.95
CA SER A 19 1.63 7.42 -14.41
C SER A 19 1.47 7.65 -15.91
N SER A 20 2.32 8.48 -16.54
CA SER A 20 2.29 8.64 -18.00
C SER A 20 2.66 7.36 -18.75
N LYS A 21 3.46 6.46 -18.17
CA LYS A 21 4.02 5.28 -18.86
C LYS A 21 3.59 3.93 -18.28
N ASN A 22 3.19 3.89 -17.01
CA ASN A 22 2.91 2.65 -16.29
C ASN A 22 1.66 2.75 -15.44
N LYS A 23 1.14 1.60 -15.02
CA LYS A 23 0.04 1.44 -14.06
C LYS A 23 0.35 0.35 -13.05
N ALA A 24 -0.23 0.48 -11.87
CA ALA A 24 -0.31 -0.55 -10.85
C ALA A 24 -1.76 -0.65 -10.39
N THR A 25 -2.38 -1.82 -10.54
CA THR A 25 -3.81 -2.04 -10.27
C THR A 25 -4.06 -2.81 -8.98
N HIS A 26 -3.02 -3.38 -8.37
CA HIS A 26 -3.10 -4.20 -7.16
C HIS A 26 -1.93 -3.88 -6.24
N GLY A 27 -1.86 -2.63 -5.78
CA GLY A 27 -0.86 -2.19 -4.82
C GLY A 27 -1.33 -2.41 -3.39
N VAL A 28 -0.42 -2.89 -2.55
CA VAL A 28 -0.64 -3.05 -1.11
C VAL A 28 0.52 -2.48 -0.33
N ASP A 29 0.18 -1.77 0.75
CA ASP A 29 1.10 -1.35 1.79
C ASP A 29 0.67 -1.99 3.10
N THR A 30 1.63 -2.49 3.89
CA THR A 30 1.39 -2.92 5.27
C THR A 30 2.29 -2.15 6.20
N PHE A 31 1.70 -1.55 7.23
CA PHE A 31 2.37 -0.74 8.22
C PHE A 31 2.27 -1.38 9.61
N VAL A 32 3.31 -1.19 10.43
CA VAL A 32 3.20 -1.30 11.89
C VAL A 32 3.16 0.13 12.44
N ILE A 33 2.11 0.49 13.17
CA ILE A 33 1.93 1.82 13.77
C ILE A 33 1.94 1.71 15.28
N ARG A 34 2.89 2.39 15.93
CA ARG A 34 3.01 2.48 17.40
C ARG A 34 3.39 3.89 17.79
N ASP A 35 2.77 4.39 18.85
CA ASP A 35 2.97 5.75 19.37
C ASP A 35 2.76 6.84 18.30
N GLY A 36 1.81 6.60 17.38
CA GLY A 36 1.50 7.51 16.27
C GLY A 36 2.53 7.54 15.15
N LEU A 37 3.53 6.65 15.15
CA LEU A 37 4.61 6.59 14.18
C LEU A 37 4.58 5.28 13.38
N ILE A 38 4.96 5.35 12.10
CA ILE A 38 5.23 4.17 11.27
C ILE A 38 6.57 3.56 11.73
N GLN A 39 6.53 2.35 12.26
CA GLN A 39 7.70 1.61 12.72
C GLN A 39 8.30 0.74 11.62
N ALA A 40 7.46 0.22 10.74
CA ALA A 40 7.84 -0.57 9.58
C ALA A 40 6.81 -0.39 8.47
N GLN A 41 7.27 -0.49 7.22
CA GLN A 41 6.42 -0.52 6.04
C GLN A 41 6.93 -1.60 5.09
N THR A 42 6.01 -2.39 4.57
CA THR A 42 6.25 -3.21 3.37
C THR A 42 5.33 -2.74 2.26
N VAL A 43 5.79 -2.85 1.03
CA VAL A 43 5.04 -2.46 -0.16
C VAL A 43 5.17 -3.59 -1.18
N ARG A 44 4.06 -3.99 -1.78
CA ARG A 44 4.05 -4.92 -2.91
C ARG A 44 3.05 -4.44 -3.95
N TYR A 45 3.50 -4.35 -5.19
CA TYR A 45 2.65 -4.06 -6.34
C TYR A 45 3.29 -4.64 -7.59
N ASP A 46 2.45 -4.90 -8.58
CA ASP A 46 2.90 -5.25 -9.92
C ASP A 46 2.84 -3.99 -10.80
N LEU A 47 3.98 -3.61 -11.38
CA LEU A 47 4.07 -2.49 -12.30
C LEU A 47 3.97 -2.98 -13.73
N THR A 48 2.99 -2.48 -14.48
CA THR A 48 2.80 -2.83 -15.89
C THR A 48 2.87 -1.58 -16.76
N PRO A 49 3.46 -1.65 -17.97
CA PRO A 49 3.38 -0.58 -18.94
C PRO A 49 1.94 -0.26 -19.32
N LYS A 50 1.67 1.00 -19.67
CA LYS A 50 0.43 1.37 -20.33
C LYS A 50 0.48 1.00 -21.82
N PRO A 51 -0.67 0.65 -22.43
CA PRO A 51 -0.78 0.49 -23.88
C PRO A 51 -0.31 1.73 -24.64
#